data_AF-A0A974P4D4-F1
#
_entry.id   AF-A0A974P4D4-F1
#
_cell.length_a   1.000
_cell.length_b   1.000
_cell.length_c   1.000
_cell.angle_alpha   90.00
_cell.angle_beta   90.00
_cell.angle_gamma   90.00
#
_symmetry.space_group_name_H-M   'P 1'
#
loop_
_entity.id
_entity.type
_entity.pdbx_description
1 polymer ?
#
loop_
_entity_poly.entity_id
_entity_poly.type
_entity_poly.pdbx_seq_one_letter_code
_entity_poly.pdbx_strand_id
1 'polypeptide(L)'
;MVNPDWLQTPDSDAMAKAFPEVAGLLGVDGYALIRCQITVLGRADACTVVGESPSGWGFGNAALIMSQSFRFRPKTVDGRAVPGGEIRVPLRLVTPIPGTCKFGRLPAARSLCHAAETGQGPGRACGCPRHHLGGR
;
A
#
# COMPACT_ATOMS: atom_id res chain seq x y z
N MET A 1 9.96 17.50 -20.36
CA MET A 1 9.42 16.39 -19.56
C MET A 1 7.96 16.21 -19.94
N VAL A 2 7.56 14.99 -20.31
CA VAL A 2 6.16 14.69 -20.57
C VAL A 2 5.56 14.26 -19.24
N ASN A 3 4.48 14.90 -18.80
CA ASN A 3 3.71 14.40 -17.66
C ASN A 3 2.92 13.17 -18.13
N PRO A 4 3.19 11.97 -17.60
CA PRO A 4 2.41 10.80 -17.99
C PRO A 4 0.97 10.92 -17.50
N ASP A 5 0.05 10.39 -18.29
CA ASP A 5 -1.35 10.25 -17.91
C ASP A 5 -1.51 8.98 -17.06
N TRP A 6 -1.79 9.15 -15.78
CA TRP A 6 -1.86 8.07 -14.80
C TRP A 6 -3.25 7.44 -14.82
N LEU A 7 -3.29 6.12 -15.02
CA LEU A 7 -4.51 5.34 -14.79
C LEU A 7 -4.55 4.80 -13.36
N GLN A 8 -3.41 4.36 -12.84
CA GLN A 8 -3.30 3.79 -11.51
C GLN A 8 -1.92 4.10 -10.94
N THR A 9 -1.92 4.84 -9.82
CA THR A 9 -0.77 4.97 -8.92
C THR A 9 -0.53 3.66 -8.18
N PRO A 10 0.64 3.44 -7.54
CA PRO A 10 0.84 2.23 -6.74
C PRO A 10 -0.32 1.98 -5.78
N ASP A 11 -0.82 0.75 -5.77
CA ASP A 11 -1.84 0.35 -4.82
C ASP A 11 -1.23 0.21 -3.41
N SER A 12 -2.09 0.25 -2.39
CA SER A 12 -1.66 0.20 -0.99
C SER A 12 -0.97 -1.11 -0.58
N ASP A 13 -1.32 -2.23 -1.22
CA ASP A 13 -0.70 -3.54 -0.96
C ASP A 13 0.70 -3.60 -1.58
N ALA A 14 0.88 -3.08 -2.80
CA ALA A 14 2.20 -2.89 -3.41
C ALA A 14 3.08 -1.96 -2.56
N MET A 15 2.50 -0.87 -2.03
CA MET A 15 3.21 0.02 -1.11
C MET A 15 3.67 -0.71 0.16
N ALA A 16 2.79 -1.50 0.78
CA ALA A 16 3.09 -2.22 2.02
C ALA A 16 4.12 -3.33 1.82
N LYS A 17 4.04 -4.08 0.72
CA LYS A 17 4.95 -5.20 0.42
C LYS A 17 6.34 -4.74 0.02
N ALA A 18 6.45 -3.61 -0.66
CA ALA A 18 7.72 -3.12 -1.16
C ALA A 18 8.46 -2.21 -0.18
N PHE A 19 7.84 -1.79 0.93
CA PHE A 19 8.47 -0.89 1.89
C PHE A 19 9.74 -1.54 2.49
N PRO A 20 10.89 -0.84 2.57
CA PRO A 20 12.11 -1.42 3.13
C PRO A 20 11.95 -1.78 4.61
N GLU A 21 12.24 -3.03 4.97
CA GLU A 21 12.03 -3.55 6.33
C GLU A 21 12.76 -2.71 7.40
N VAL A 22 14.05 -2.44 7.19
CA VAL A 22 14.87 -1.65 8.13
C VAL A 22 14.35 -0.21 8.28
N ALA A 23 13.93 0.42 7.17
CA ALA A 23 13.35 1.76 7.22
C ALA A 23 12.02 1.76 7.98
N GLY A 24 11.20 0.71 7.79
CA GLY A 24 9.92 0.54 8.47
C GLY A 24 10.09 0.36 9.97
N LEU A 25 11.06 -0.45 10.39
CA LEU A 25 11.39 -0.68 11.79
C LEU A 25 11.90 0.60 12.49
N LEU A 26 12.65 1.43 11.77
CA LEU A 26 13.26 2.64 12.32
C LEU A 26 12.42 3.91 12.15
N GLY A 27 11.22 3.82 11.57
CA GLY A 27 10.36 5.00 11.38
C GLY A 27 10.93 5.99 10.36
N VAL A 28 11.76 5.53 9.42
CA VAL A 28 12.44 6.40 8.45
C VAL A 28 11.65 6.52 7.17
N ASP A 29 11.16 7.72 6.92
CA ASP A 29 10.56 8.09 5.65
C ASP A 29 11.64 8.35 4.60
N GLY A 30 11.26 8.20 3.34
CA GLY A 30 12.17 8.44 2.24
C GLY A 30 11.51 8.74 0.92
N TYR A 31 12.36 8.83 -0.07
CA TYR A 31 12.02 9.22 -1.41
C TYR A 31 12.85 8.41 -2.40
N ALA A 32 12.22 8.05 -3.51
CA ALA A 32 12.88 7.41 -4.64
C ALA A 32 12.45 8.09 -5.93
N LEU A 33 13.40 8.26 -6.84
CA LEU A 33 13.16 8.69 -8.20
C LEU A 33 13.59 7.55 -9.12
N ILE A 34 12.64 7.01 -9.87
CA ILE A 34 12.92 5.99 -10.88
C ILE A 34 12.61 6.53 -12.27
N ARG A 35 13.23 5.92 -13.27
CA ARG A 35 13.04 6.19 -14.69
C ARG A 35 12.49 4.93 -15.33
N CYS A 36 11.39 5.03 -16.06
CA CYS A 36 10.73 3.90 -16.69
C CYS A 36 10.37 4.22 -18.15
N GLN A 37 10.28 3.19 -18.98
CA GLN A 37 9.69 3.26 -20.31
C GLN A 37 8.22 2.84 -20.24
N ILE A 38 7.33 3.56 -20.94
CA ILE A 38 5.91 3.17 -21.02
C ILE A 38 5.69 2.33 -22.28
N THR A 39 5.22 1.10 -22.09
CA THR A 39 4.81 0.19 -23.17
C THR A 39 3.52 0.65 -23.86
N VAL A 40 3.24 0.12 -25.06
CA VAL A 40 1.96 0.35 -25.77
C VAL A 40 0.73 -0.12 -24.99
N LEU A 41 0.92 -1.02 -24.02
CA LEU A 41 -0.11 -1.52 -23.11
C LEU A 41 -0.31 -0.63 -21.88
N GLY A 42 0.46 0.45 -21.74
CA GLY A 42 0.35 1.37 -20.62
C GLY A 42 0.99 0.85 -19.33
N ARG A 43 1.88 -0.14 -19.42
CA ARG A 43 2.69 -0.62 -18.28
C ARG A 43 4.04 0.06 -18.28
N ALA A 44 4.58 0.28 -17.08
CA ALA A 44 5.99 0.62 -16.89
C ALA A 44 6.86 -0.62 -17.15
N ASP A 45 7.94 -0.41 -17.90
CA ASP A 45 8.96 -1.40 -18.19
C ASP A 45 10.35 -0.75 -18.19
N ALA A 46 11.40 -1.57 -18.15
CA ALA A 46 12.80 -1.13 -18.10
C ALA A 46 13.07 -0.04 -17.03
N CYS A 47 12.47 -0.21 -15.85
CA CYS A 47 12.60 0.76 -14.76
C CYS A 47 13.99 0.70 -14.12
N THR A 48 14.57 1.88 -13.86
CA THR A 48 15.90 2.04 -13.23
C THR A 48 15.87 3.12 -12.16
N VAL A 49 16.67 2.97 -11.11
CA VAL A 49 16.80 3.99 -10.05
C VAL A 49 17.64 5.15 -10.54
N VAL A 50 17.09 6.36 -10.46
CA VAL A 50 17.79 7.62 -10.75
C VAL A 50 18.37 8.23 -9.49
N GLY A 51 17.66 8.07 -8.37
CA GLY A 51 18.13 8.52 -7.07
C GLY A 51 17.20 8.07 -5.95
N GLU A 52 17.72 8.09 -4.74
CA GLU A 52 16.98 7.84 -3.51
C GLU A 52 17.49 8.75 -2.40
N SER A 53 16.62 9.03 -1.43
CA SER A 53 16.95 9.81 -0.25
C SER A 53 16.12 9.33 0.94
N PRO A 54 16.74 8.97 2.08
CA PRO A 54 18.18 8.85 2.29
C PRO A 54 18.83 7.73 1.44
N SER A 55 20.09 7.92 1.03
CA SER A 55 20.81 6.95 0.20
C SER A 55 21.21 5.70 1.00
N GLY A 56 21.08 4.53 0.39
CA GLY A 56 21.43 3.24 0.99
C GLY A 56 20.32 2.61 1.83
N TRP A 57 19.13 3.19 1.87
CA TRP A 57 18.00 2.71 2.68
C TRP A 57 17.04 1.78 1.93
N GLY A 58 17.28 1.55 0.63
CA GLY A 58 16.51 0.60 -0.17
C GLY A 58 15.23 1.17 -0.79
N PHE A 59 15.02 2.49 -0.70
CA PHE A 59 13.85 3.17 -1.30
C PHE A 59 13.82 3.02 -2.83
N GLY A 60 14.98 3.03 -3.48
CA GLY A 60 15.09 2.78 -4.92
C GLY A 60 14.61 1.37 -5.30
N ASN A 61 15.01 0.35 -4.54
CA ASN A 61 14.56 -1.02 -4.78
C ASN A 61 13.05 -1.19 -4.52
N ALA A 62 12.55 -0.57 -3.45
CA ALA A 62 11.12 -0.51 -3.16
C ALA A 62 10.34 0.07 -4.34
N ALA A 63 10.82 1.18 -4.92
CA ALA A 63 10.21 1.81 -6.07
C ALA A 63 10.19 0.91 -7.33
N LEU A 64 11.23 0.10 -7.56
CA LEU A 64 11.26 -0.87 -8.66
C LEU A 64 10.24 -2.01 -8.48
N ILE A 65 10.02 -2.46 -7.25
CA ILE A 65 8.98 -3.47 -6.98
C ILE A 65 7.60 -2.86 -7.22
N MET A 66 7.38 -1.64 -6.73
CA MET A 66 6.12 -0.91 -6.94
C MET A 66 5.85 -0.62 -8.42
N SER A 67 6.87 -0.44 -9.27
CA SER A 67 6.66 -0.11 -10.67
C SER A 67 5.88 -1.17 -11.45
N GLN A 68 5.84 -2.41 -10.96
CA GLN A 68 5.06 -3.51 -11.55
C GLN A 68 3.54 -3.25 -11.50
N SER A 69 3.05 -2.48 -10.51
CA SER A 69 1.64 -2.15 -10.36
C SER A 69 1.23 -0.88 -11.10
N PHE A 70 2.17 -0.09 -11.64
CA PHE A 70 1.85 1.18 -12.29
C PHE A 70 1.08 0.97 -13.59
N ARG A 71 0.05 1.79 -13.80
CA ARG A 71 -0.72 1.81 -15.05
C ARG A 71 -0.83 3.24 -15.57
N PHE A 72 -0.58 3.38 -16.86
CA PHE A 72 -0.56 4.64 -17.60
C PHE A 72 -1.49 4.55 -18.80
N ARG A 73 -2.03 5.69 -19.23
CA ARG A 73 -2.67 5.80 -20.54
C ARG A 73 -1.58 5.86 -21.61
N PRO A 74 -1.51 4.88 -22.53
CA PRO A 74 -0.56 4.94 -23.64
C PRO A 74 -0.81 6.18 -24.47
N LYS A 75 0.24 6.73 -25.06
CA LYS A 75 0.05 7.76 -26.06
C LYS A 75 -0.52 7.13 -27.32
N THR A 76 -1.41 7.84 -27.98
CA THR A 76 -1.90 7.48 -29.30
C THR A 76 -1.39 8.49 -30.32
N VAL A 77 -0.85 7.99 -31.43
CA VAL A 77 -0.49 8.78 -32.62
C VAL A 77 -1.31 8.22 -33.77
N ASP A 78 -2.08 9.06 -34.44
CA ASP A 78 -2.98 8.68 -35.54
C ASP A 78 -3.94 7.52 -35.17
N GLY A 79 -4.44 7.53 -33.93
CA GLY A 79 -5.35 6.50 -33.41
C GLY A 79 -4.69 5.17 -33.02
N ARG A 80 -3.37 5.03 -33.15
CA ARG A 80 -2.62 3.82 -32.76
C ARG A 80 -1.84 4.06 -31.47
N ALA A 81 -1.89 3.10 -30.55
CA ALA A 81 -1.09 3.15 -29.33
C ALA A 81 0.40 3.03 -29.66
N VAL A 82 1.18 4.01 -29.22
CA VAL A 82 2.64 4.05 -29.34
C VAL A 82 3.28 4.01 -27.95
N PRO A 83 4.53 3.55 -27.82
CA PRO A 83 5.25 3.64 -26.56
C PRO A 83 5.21 5.08 -26.03
N GLY A 84 4.87 5.25 -24.75
CA GLY A 84 4.64 6.57 -24.13
C GLY A 84 5.91 7.41 -23.95
N GLY A 85 7.07 6.82 -24.25
CA GLY A 85 8.40 7.37 -24.04
C GLY A 85 8.92 7.12 -22.62
N GLU A 86 10.10 7.69 -22.34
CA GLU A 86 10.72 7.65 -21.02
C GLU A 86 10.04 8.64 -20.07
N ILE A 87 9.75 8.18 -18.84
CA ILE A 87 9.23 9.01 -17.76
C ILE A 87 10.08 8.91 -16.51
N ARG A 88 9.99 9.92 -15.65
CA ARG A 88 10.51 9.88 -14.28
C ARG A 88 9.36 9.83 -13.29
N VAL A 89 9.39 8.86 -12.38
CA VAL A 89 8.37 8.66 -11.37
C VAL A 89 8.96 9.03 -10.00
N PRO A 90 8.54 10.15 -9.40
CA PRO A 90 8.86 10.49 -8.03
C PRO A 90 7.96 9.70 -7.08
N LEU A 91 8.55 8.95 -6.15
CA LEU A 91 7.85 8.18 -5.12
C LEU A 91 8.25 8.68 -3.75
N ARG A 92 7.25 9.08 -2.95
CA ARG A 92 7.41 9.34 -1.53
C ARG A 92 6.97 8.10 -0.76
N LEU A 93 7.90 7.53 -0.01
CA LEU A 93 7.67 6.36 0.83
C LEU A 93 7.61 6.85 2.27
N VAL A 94 6.41 6.84 2.84
CA VAL A 94 6.20 7.14 4.25
C VAL A 94 6.07 5.86 5.03
N THR A 95 6.69 5.82 6.20
CA THR A 95 6.61 4.66 7.08
C THR A 95 5.16 4.36 7.42
N PRO A 96 4.74 3.10 7.28
CA PRO A 96 3.48 2.67 7.86
C PRO A 96 3.67 2.71 9.37
N ILE A 97 3.20 3.80 9.98
CA ILE A 97 3.25 4.04 11.44
C ILE A 97 3.01 2.72 12.19
N PRO A 98 4.02 2.18 12.90
CA PRO A 98 3.85 0.99 13.71
C PRO A 98 3.02 1.38 14.94
N GLY A 99 1.69 1.41 14.79
CA GLY A 99 0.83 1.79 15.91
C GLY A 99 -0.53 2.40 15.62
N THR A 100 -1.01 2.48 14.38
CA THR A 100 -2.47 2.69 14.22
C THR A 100 -3.16 1.36 14.17
N CYS A 101 -3.84 1.01 15.27
CA CYS A 101 -4.91 0.01 15.31
C CYS A 101 -5.88 0.23 14.14
N LYS A 102 -5.63 -0.41 12.99
CA LYS A 102 -6.63 -0.62 11.93
C LYS A 102 -7.49 -1.85 12.24
N PHE A 103 -7.44 -2.38 13.47
CA PHE A 103 -8.54 -3.16 14.06
C PHE A 103 -9.73 -2.24 14.37
N GLY A 104 -10.37 -1.73 13.32
CA GLY A 104 -11.52 -0.83 13.45
C GLY A 104 -12.54 -0.94 12.32
N ARG A 105 -12.32 -1.86 11.37
CA ARG A 105 -13.37 -2.36 10.48
C ARG A 105 -12.97 -3.75 10.00
N LEU A 106 -13.15 -4.75 10.86
CA LEU A 106 -13.55 -6.04 10.32
C LEU A 106 -14.76 -5.76 9.41
N PRO A 107 -14.80 -6.20 8.13
CA PRO A 107 -16.10 -6.37 7.51
C PRO A 107 -16.90 -7.21 8.48
N ALA A 108 -18.10 -6.77 8.87
CA ALA A 108 -18.98 -7.51 9.76
C ALA A 108 -18.94 -8.97 9.31
N ALA A 109 -18.16 -9.78 10.02
CA ALA A 109 -17.98 -11.17 9.71
C ALA A 109 -19.33 -11.75 10.10
N ARG A 110 -20.15 -11.84 9.07
CA ARG A 110 -21.46 -12.43 9.07
C ARG A 110 -21.34 -13.74 9.83
N SER A 111 -21.84 -13.70 11.05
CA SER A 111 -22.32 -14.81 11.85
C SER A 111 -21.74 -16.16 11.43
N LEU A 112 -20.58 -16.51 11.98
CA LEU A 112 -20.21 -17.91 12.14
C LEU A 112 -20.30 -18.26 13.63
N CYS A 113 -21.46 -17.95 14.23
CA CYS A 113 -21.97 -18.77 15.31
C CYS A 113 -22.35 -20.11 14.68
N HIS A 114 -21.41 -21.06 14.65
CA HIS A 114 -21.78 -22.45 14.41
C HIS A 114 -22.59 -22.91 15.63
N ALA A 115 -23.87 -23.15 15.39
CA ALA A 115 -24.70 -23.94 16.29
C ALA A 115 -24.07 -25.33 16.41
N ALA A 116 -23.56 -25.63 17.60
CA ALA A 116 -23.36 -27.01 18.03
C ALA A 116 -24.32 -27.22 19.19
N GLU A 117 -25.34 -27.99 18.88
CA GLU A 117 -26.50 -28.31 19.69
C GLU A 117 -26.12 -29.21 20.87
N THR A 118 -27.01 -29.21 21.87
CA THR A 118 -27.12 -30.09 23.05
C THR A 118 -26.38 -29.67 24.34
N GLY A 119 -27.16 -29.29 25.36
CA GLY A 119 -26.69 -29.21 26.75
C GLY A 119 -27.36 -28.13 27.61
N GLN A 120 -28.47 -28.50 28.27
CA GLN A 120 -29.24 -27.75 29.26
C GLN A 120 -28.39 -27.01 30.31
N GLY A 121 -28.56 -25.69 30.48
CA GLY A 121 -28.05 -24.94 31.64
C GLY A 121 -28.59 -23.50 31.71
N PRO A 122 -29.15 -23.04 32.85
CA PRO A 122 -29.75 -21.71 32.93
C PRO A 122 -28.69 -20.64 33.24
N GLY A 123 -28.67 -19.59 32.41
CA GLY A 123 -28.32 -18.23 32.83
C GLY A 123 -26.85 -17.95 33.09
N ARG A 124 -26.12 -17.53 32.06
CA ARG A 124 -25.03 -16.55 32.22
C ARG A 124 -25.18 -15.48 31.17
N ALA A 125 -25.92 -14.43 31.52
CA ALA A 125 -25.87 -13.16 30.81
C ALA A 125 -24.42 -12.66 30.84
N CYS A 126 -23.86 -12.36 29.68
CA CYS A 126 -22.58 -11.68 29.56
C CYS A 126 -22.71 -10.24 30.08
N GLY A 127 -22.45 -10.03 31.38
CA GLY A 127 -22.36 -8.71 31.99
C GLY A 127 -20.92 -8.20 32.01
N CYS A 128 -20.67 -7.03 31.42
CA CYS A 128 -19.41 -6.29 31.59
C CYS A 128 -19.32 -5.72 33.03
N PRO A 129 -18.17 -5.82 33.72
CA PRO A 129 -18.04 -5.25 35.06
C PRO A 129 -17.99 -3.71 34.98
N ARG A 130 -18.86 -3.04 35.75
CA ARG A 130 -18.80 -1.59 35.99
C ARG A 130 -17.66 -1.29 36.95
N HIS A 131 -16.68 -0.49 36.53
CA HIS A 131 -15.66 0.07 37.41
C HIS A 131 -16.30 1.09 38.37
N HIS A 132 -16.15 0.87 39.68
CA HIS A 132 -16.44 1.85 40.72
C HIS A 132 -15.36 2.94 40.72
N LEU A 133 -15.73 4.19 40.47
CA LEU A 133 -14.95 5.38 40.83
C LEU A 133 -15.57 5.95 42.11
N GLY A 134 -14.83 5.91 43.21
CA GLY A 134 -15.19 6.51 44.50
C GLY A 134 -14.37 7.76 44.82
N GLY A 135 -14.99 8.67 45.59
CA GLY A 135 -14.38 9.84 46.26
C GLY A 135 -14.81 11.17 45.62
N ARG A 136 -15.40 12.15 46.32
CA ARG A 136 -15.59 12.44 47.76
C ARG A 136 -17.00 12.99 48.00
#